data_AF-A0A536W859-F1
#
_entry.id   AF-A0A536W859-F1
#
_cell.length_a   1.000
_cell.length_b   1.000
_cell.length_c   1.000
_cell.angle_alpha   90.00
_cell.angle_beta   90.00
_cell.angle_gamma   90.00
#
_symmetry.space_group_name_H-M   'P 1'
#
loop_
_entity.id
_entity.type
_entity.pdbx_description
1 polymer ?
#
loop_
_entity_poly.entity_id
_entity_poly.type
_entity_poly.pdbx_seq_one_letter_code
_entity_poly.pdbx_strand_id
1 'polypeptide(L)'
;MSSRTRTDAARDFAKLASMLDEIRVHLEGLRRALAAEIRNYPTPIPRCDAQFNHLYEQQAGLARDLDRIRALAGKNPKRGETIEFIRQFVASAPYTDDPAERQLRSRLEAELSAVGK
;
A
#
# COMPACT_ATOMS: atom_id res chain seq x y z
N MET A 1 -27.55 -16.58 22.60
CA MET A 1 -26.12 -16.24 22.82
C MET A 1 -25.33 -16.13 21.51
N SER A 2 -25.83 -15.46 20.44
CA SER A 2 -25.14 -15.44 19.12
C SER A 2 -24.82 -14.05 18.56
N SER A 3 -24.98 -12.97 19.33
CA SER A 3 -24.78 -11.61 18.83
C SER A 3 -23.32 -11.15 18.85
N ARG A 4 -22.43 -11.82 19.60
CA ARG A 4 -21.02 -11.38 19.80
C ARG A 4 -20.15 -11.62 18.57
N THR A 5 -20.31 -12.76 17.89
CA THR A 5 -19.48 -13.15 16.75
C THR A 5 -19.71 -12.31 15.50
N ARG A 6 -20.93 -11.83 15.26
CA ARG A 6 -21.24 -10.97 14.10
C ARG A 6 -20.64 -9.57 14.24
N THR A 7 -20.64 -9.01 15.46
CA THR A 7 -20.11 -7.67 15.74
C THR A 7 -18.59 -7.63 15.64
N ASP A 8 -17.92 -8.70 16.08
CA ASP A 8 -16.46 -8.84 15.99
C ASP A 8 -15.99 -8.86 14.53
N ALA A 9 -16.62 -9.72 13.71
CA ALA A 9 -16.34 -9.79 12.28
C ALA A 9 -16.56 -8.45 11.57
N ALA A 10 -17.63 -7.71 11.89
CA ALA A 10 -17.89 -6.41 11.31
C ALA A 10 -16.81 -5.37 11.68
N ARG A 11 -16.29 -5.42 12.91
CA ARG A 11 -15.21 -4.56 13.39
C ARG A 11 -13.90 -4.88 12.70
N ASP A 12 -13.58 -6.16 12.53
CA ASP A 12 -12.43 -6.63 11.75
C ASP A 12 -12.47 -6.14 10.31
N PHE A 13 -13.63 -6.29 9.64
CA PHE A 13 -13.81 -5.81 8.27
C PHE A 13 -13.62 -4.30 8.17
N ALA A 14 -14.18 -3.53 9.12
CA ALA A 14 -13.99 -2.09 9.16
C ALA A 14 -12.52 -1.70 9.38
N LYS A 15 -11.79 -2.45 10.23
CA LYS A 15 -10.37 -2.22 10.47
C LYS A 15 -9.53 -2.52 9.23
N LEU A 16 -9.77 -3.64 8.57
CA LEU A 16 -9.11 -4.01 7.32
C LEU A 16 -9.40 -3.02 6.19
N ALA A 17 -10.63 -2.51 6.10
CA ALA A 17 -10.99 -1.48 5.14
C ALA A 17 -10.24 -0.16 5.41
N SER A 18 -10.12 0.25 6.68
CA SER A 18 -9.30 1.41 7.08
C SER A 18 -7.84 1.24 6.68
N MET A 19 -7.26 0.06 6.95
CA MET A 19 -5.87 -0.23 6.57
C MET A 19 -5.66 -0.17 5.05
N LEU A 20 -6.60 -0.70 4.25
CA LEU A 20 -6.54 -0.60 2.79
C LEU A 20 -6.61 0.85 2.30
N ASP A 21 -7.48 1.66 2.89
CA ASP A 21 -7.62 3.07 2.51
C ASP A 21 -6.38 3.87 2.87
N GLU A 22 -5.77 3.61 4.03
CA GLU A 22 -4.49 4.20 4.43
C GLU A 22 -3.36 3.86 3.45
N ILE A 23 -3.24 2.58 3.06
CA ILE A 23 -2.26 2.15 2.04
C ILE A 23 -2.53 2.91 0.74
N ARG A 24 -3.80 2.96 0.30
CA ARG A 24 -4.17 3.63 -0.95
C ARG A 24 -3.79 5.11 -0.93
N VAL A 25 -4.15 5.85 0.12
CA VAL A 25 -3.86 7.28 0.24
C VAL A 25 -2.35 7.52 0.23
N HIS A 26 -1.58 6.66 0.92
CA HIS A 26 -0.13 6.76 0.93
C HIS A 26 0.48 6.52 -0.46
N LEU A 27 0.08 5.44 -1.14
CA LEU A 27 0.58 5.13 -2.50
C LEU A 27 0.18 6.19 -3.52
N GLU A 28 -1.03 6.76 -3.41
CA GLU A 28 -1.44 7.88 -4.26
C GLU A 28 -0.59 9.14 -3.99
N GLY A 29 -0.20 9.38 -2.73
CA GLY A 29 0.73 10.43 -2.33
C GLY A 29 2.13 10.23 -2.94
N LEU A 30 2.71 9.04 -2.76
CA LEU A 30 4.01 8.68 -3.32
C LEU A 30 4.02 8.79 -4.86
N ARG A 31 2.97 8.33 -5.52
CA ARG A 31 2.83 8.46 -6.98
C ARG A 31 2.86 9.92 -7.43
N ARG A 32 2.21 10.82 -6.68
CA ARG A 32 2.21 12.26 -6.98
C ARG A 32 3.59 12.88 -6.72
N ALA A 33 4.26 12.51 -5.64
CA ALA A 33 5.61 12.96 -5.32
C ALA A 33 6.61 12.55 -6.42
N LEU A 34 6.61 11.26 -6.79
CA LEU A 34 7.44 10.73 -7.87
C LEU A 34 7.13 11.38 -9.22
N ALA A 35 5.86 11.61 -9.55
CA ALA A 35 5.50 12.29 -10.79
C ALA A 35 5.99 13.75 -10.81
N ALA A 36 5.99 14.44 -9.67
CA ALA A 36 6.56 15.79 -9.55
C ALA A 36 8.10 15.76 -9.68
N GLU A 37 8.75 14.77 -9.09
CA GLU A 37 10.19 14.56 -9.18
C GLU A 37 10.64 14.25 -10.62
N ILE A 38 9.95 13.35 -11.31
CA ILE A 38 10.17 13.05 -12.74
C ILE A 38 9.95 14.28 -13.60
N ARG A 39 8.90 15.09 -13.32
CA ARG A 39 8.60 16.30 -14.09
C ARG A 39 9.63 17.41 -13.86
N ASN A 40 10.14 17.52 -12.64
CA ASN A 40 11.18 18.49 -12.28
C ASN A 40 12.58 17.97 -12.57
N TYR A 41 12.71 16.73 -13.06
CA TYR A 41 13.99 16.14 -13.40
C TYR A 41 14.61 16.88 -14.59
N PRO A 42 15.79 17.50 -14.44
CA PRO A 42 16.45 18.22 -15.53
C PRO A 42 16.76 17.28 -16.69
N THR A 43 16.81 17.80 -17.92
CA THR A 43 16.95 17.02 -19.17
C THR A 43 18.01 15.92 -19.04
N PRO A 44 17.63 14.63 -19.11
CA PRO A 44 18.54 13.53 -18.84
C PRO A 44 19.59 13.41 -19.95
N ILE A 45 20.84 13.15 -19.57
CA ILE A 45 21.87 12.72 -20.50
C ILE A 45 21.53 11.27 -20.89
N PRO A 46 21.23 10.96 -22.16
CA PRO A 46 20.78 9.62 -22.54
C PRO A 46 21.80 8.55 -22.15
N ARG A 47 21.30 7.43 -21.59
CA ARG A 47 21.99 6.14 -21.40
C ARG A 47 22.72 5.86 -20.08
N CYS A 48 22.78 6.80 -19.13
CA CYS A 48 23.50 6.57 -17.85
C CYS A 48 22.68 6.86 -16.58
N ASP A 49 21.40 7.17 -16.71
CA ASP A 49 20.60 7.62 -15.57
C ASP A 49 19.97 6.43 -14.82
N ALA A 50 20.80 5.75 -14.02
CA ALA A 50 20.35 4.69 -13.13
C ALA A 50 19.29 5.20 -12.14
N GLN A 51 19.33 6.49 -11.77
CA GLN A 51 18.32 7.09 -10.89
C GLN A 51 16.96 7.17 -11.60
N PHE A 52 16.93 7.63 -12.85
CA PHE A 52 15.71 7.69 -13.63
C PHE A 52 15.08 6.30 -13.88
N ASN A 53 15.90 5.29 -14.15
CA ASN A 53 15.43 3.91 -14.30
C ASN A 53 14.81 3.38 -12.99
N HIS A 54 15.47 3.62 -11.85
CA HIS A 54 14.92 3.24 -10.55
C HIS A 54 13.61 3.95 -10.21
N LEU A 55 13.50 5.26 -10.51
CA LEU A 55 12.25 6.00 -10.32
C LEU A 55 11.10 5.42 -11.15
N TYR A 56 11.38 4.95 -12.38
CA TYR A 56 10.38 4.34 -13.26
C TYR A 56 9.96 2.94 -12.78
N GLU A 57 10.91 2.13 -12.31
CA GLU A 57 10.62 0.82 -11.70
C GLU A 57 9.78 0.95 -10.43
N GLN A 58 10.10 1.91 -9.56
CA GLN A 58 9.31 2.25 -8.38
C GLN A 58 7.89 2.67 -8.77
N GLN A 59 7.75 3.56 -9.76
CA GLN A 59 6.44 3.98 -10.25
C GLN A 59 5.62 2.80 -10.79
N ALA A 60 6.24 1.87 -11.53
CA ALA A 60 5.56 0.69 -12.04
C ALA A 60 5.11 -0.25 -10.91
N GLY A 61 5.92 -0.43 -9.87
CA GLY A 61 5.55 -1.19 -8.67
C GLY A 61 4.36 -0.56 -7.94
N LEU A 62 4.42 0.75 -7.69
CA LEU A 62 3.34 1.53 -7.08
C LEU A 62 2.01 1.43 -7.87
N ALA A 63 2.08 1.52 -9.19
CA ALA A 63 0.91 1.42 -10.05
C ALA A 63 0.22 0.04 -9.94
N ARG A 64 1.01 -1.04 -9.91
CA ARG A 64 0.49 -2.41 -9.76
C ARG A 64 -0.24 -2.60 -8.43
N ASP A 65 0.32 -2.09 -7.35
CA ASP A 65 -0.29 -2.23 -6.02
C ASP A 65 -1.56 -1.38 -5.89
N LEU A 66 -1.58 -0.17 -6.45
CA LEU A 66 -2.79 0.64 -6.55
C LEU A 66 -3.90 -0.03 -7.37
N ASP A 67 -3.55 -0.64 -8.50
CA ASP A 67 -4.51 -1.39 -9.32
C ASP A 67 -5.05 -2.61 -8.58
N ARG A 68 -4.19 -3.28 -7.79
CA ARG A 68 -4.61 -4.40 -6.94
C ARG A 68 -5.57 -3.96 -5.83
N ILE A 69 -5.33 -2.82 -5.18
CA ILE A 69 -6.25 -2.25 -4.19
C ILE A 69 -7.60 -1.91 -4.83
N ARG A 70 -7.58 -1.29 -6.02
CA ARG A 70 -8.81 -0.96 -6.78
C ARG A 70 -9.59 -2.22 -7.15
N ALA A 71 -8.89 -3.27 -7.58
CA ALA A 71 -9.50 -4.56 -7.91
C ALA A 71 -10.11 -5.24 -6.68
N LEU A 72 -9.46 -5.15 -5.52
CA LEU A 72 -10.01 -5.65 -4.25
C LEU A 72 -11.27 -4.86 -3.88
N ALA A 73 -11.22 -3.53 -3.89
CA ALA A 73 -12.36 -2.68 -3.54
C ALA A 73 -13.59 -2.91 -4.44
N GLY A 74 -13.38 -3.18 -5.73
CA GLY A 74 -14.47 -3.44 -6.69
C GLY A 74 -15.14 -4.81 -6.55
N LYS A 75 -14.55 -5.77 -5.82
CA LYS A 75 -14.98 -7.18 -5.79
C LYS A 75 -15.59 -7.64 -4.47
N ASN A 76 -15.77 -6.76 -3.48
CA ASN A 76 -16.10 -7.15 -2.09
C ASN A 76 -15.14 -8.25 -1.59
N PRO A 77 -13.87 -7.89 -1.35
CA PRO A 77 -12.82 -8.86 -1.13
C PRO A 77 -13.08 -9.62 0.17
N LYS A 78 -12.77 -10.92 0.18
CA LYS A 78 -12.89 -11.72 1.40
C LYS A 78 -11.88 -11.23 2.44
N ARG A 79 -12.19 -11.40 3.73
CA ARG A 79 -11.28 -11.09 4.87
C ARG A 79 -9.86 -11.61 4.62
N GLY A 80 -9.73 -12.87 4.20
CA GLY A 80 -8.44 -13.50 3.93
C GLY A 80 -7.67 -12.86 2.77
N GLU A 81 -8.33 -12.45 1.69
CA GLU A 81 -7.69 -11.81 0.54
C GLU A 81 -7.14 -10.42 0.93
N THR A 82 -7.87 -9.70 1.78
CA THR A 82 -7.44 -8.40 2.29
C THR A 82 -6.24 -8.53 3.23
N ILE A 83 -6.29 -9.50 4.16
CA ILE A 83 -5.19 -9.80 5.07
C ILE A 83 -3.92 -10.19 4.30
N GLU A 84 -4.04 -11.08 3.31
CA GLU A 84 -2.90 -11.50 2.48
C GLU A 84 -2.32 -10.33 1.68
N PHE A 85 -3.16 -9.45 1.13
CA PHE A 85 -2.67 -8.24 0.46
C PHE A 85 -1.87 -7.34 1.40
N ILE A 86 -2.43 -7.01 2.57
CA ILE A 86 -1.76 -6.16 3.57
C ILE A 86 -0.45 -6.81 4.02
N ARG A 87 -0.46 -8.14 4.24
CA ARG A 87 0.75 -8.90 4.61
C ARG A 87 1.83 -8.79 3.54
N GLN A 88 1.48 -9.00 2.28
CA GLN A 88 2.40 -8.88 1.15
C GLN A 88 2.96 -7.46 1.03
N PHE A 89 2.10 -6.44 1.24
CA PHE A 89 2.50 -5.04 1.23
C PHE A 89 3.53 -4.71 2.32
N VAL A 90 3.25 -5.13 3.57
CA VAL A 90 4.17 -4.92 4.71
C VAL A 90 5.49 -5.67 4.51
N ALA A 91 5.45 -6.90 3.96
CA ALA A 91 6.64 -7.71 3.69
C ALA A 91 7.45 -7.23 2.47
N SER A 92 6.87 -6.39 1.61
CA SER A 92 7.55 -5.83 0.43
C SER A 92 8.55 -4.75 0.82
N ALA A 93 9.58 -4.57 -0.02
CA ALA A 93 10.56 -3.51 0.18
C ALA A 93 9.91 -2.11 0.05
N PRO A 94 10.42 -1.10 0.78
CA PRO A 94 10.03 0.28 0.58
C PRO A 94 10.20 0.76 -0.85
N TYR A 95 9.22 1.52 -1.33
CA TYR A 95 9.32 2.24 -2.59
C TYR A 95 10.27 3.42 -2.44
N THR A 96 10.31 4.02 -1.26
CA THR A 96 11.15 5.17 -0.93
C THR A 96 11.83 4.98 0.42
N ASP A 97 12.92 5.70 0.64
CA ASP A 97 13.58 5.76 1.96
C ASP A 97 12.86 6.68 2.96
N ASP A 98 11.64 7.14 2.65
CA ASP A 98 10.87 8.05 3.48
C ASP A 98 10.57 7.43 4.87
N PRO A 99 10.91 8.11 5.98
CA PRO A 99 10.51 7.67 7.32
C PRO A 99 8.99 7.49 7.48
N ALA A 100 8.17 8.24 6.74
CA ALA A 100 6.71 8.12 6.79
C ALA A 100 6.24 6.76 6.25
N GLU A 101 6.87 6.25 5.19
CA GLU A 101 6.56 4.94 4.61
C GLU A 101 6.95 3.81 5.58
N ARG A 102 8.11 3.91 6.22
CA ARG A 102 8.55 2.96 7.25
C ARG A 102 7.60 2.94 8.46
N GLN A 103 7.18 4.11 8.92
CA GLN A 103 6.22 4.23 10.03
C GLN A 103 4.86 3.62 9.66
N LEU A 104 4.36 3.85 8.44
CA LEU A 104 3.12 3.27 7.96
C LEU A 104 3.18 1.74 7.96
N ARG A 105 4.24 1.14 7.39
CA ARG A 105 4.41 -0.33 7.37
C ARG A 105 4.44 -0.92 8.78
N SER A 106 5.22 -0.32 9.68
CA SER A 106 5.31 -0.79 11.07
C SER A 106 3.96 -0.74 11.79
N ARG A 107 3.17 0.33 11.58
CA ARG A 107 1.80 0.42 12.12
C ARG A 107 0.89 -0.66 11.55
N LEU A 108 0.91 -0.86 10.23
CA LEU A 108 0.08 -1.86 9.56
C LEU A 108 0.42 -3.29 10.00
N GLU A 109 1.68 -3.59 10.26
CA GLU A 109 2.13 -4.89 10.77
C GLU A 109 1.56 -5.19 12.17
N ALA A 110 1.60 -4.20 13.06
CA ALA A 110 1.07 -4.30 14.41
C ALA A 110 -0.46 -4.48 14.39
N GLU A 111 -1.15 -3.72 13.54
CA GLU A 111 -2.60 -3.82 13.38
C GLU A 111 -3.04 -5.15 12.74
N LEU A 112 -2.30 -5.64 11.74
CA LEU A 112 -2.55 -6.94 11.12
C LEU A 112 -2.42 -8.08 12.12
N SER A 113 -1.39 -8.02 12.98
CA SER A 113 -1.17 -9.00 14.05
C SER A 113 -2.29 -8.99 15.10
N ALA A 114 -3.00 -7.88 15.27
CA ALA A 114 -4.16 -7.79 16.17
C ALA A 114 -5.44 -8.38 15.56
N VAL A 115 -5.63 -8.24 14.25
CA VAL A 115 -6.79 -8.80 13.51
C VAL A 115 -6.62 -10.31 13.25
N GLY A 116 -5.39 -10.81 13.21
CA GLY A 116 -5.08 -12.23 13.00
C GLY A 116 -5.20 -13.13 14.23
N LYS A 117 -5.36 -12.55 15.43
CA LYS A 117 -5.54 -13.28 16.71
C LYS A 117 -7.02 -13.54 16.99
#